data_AF-A0A1Y2AXF3-F1
#
_entry.id   AF-A0A1Y2AXF3-F1
#
_cell.length_a   1.000
_cell.length_b   1.000
_cell.length_c   1.000
_cell.angle_alpha   90.00
_cell.angle_beta   90.00
_cell.angle_gamma   90.00
#
_symmetry.space_group_name_H-M   'P 1'
#
loop_
_entity.id
_entity.type
_entity.pdbx_description
1 polymer ?
#
loop_
_entity_poly.entity_id
_entity_poly.type
_entity_poly.pdbx_seq_one_letter_code
_entity_poly.pdbx_strand_id
1 'polypeptide(L)'
;MDRAKRVRSQRMVGYFCAGDVVWLNDTQFLVNRENIGNDVEPVERFKVLGSTGNVYTIHISRSPVCDCPDCSKGNIPCKHIIFVFLKVLKVPETSMAWYQKGLTLSELSDIFNAAPPTPNGSVLVSTKVRNAFLKATGAAVSVEEETVEIEKDVIAPGGKRLSAIGEDCPVCYEEMTADEEKTNKLVFDEAITGCGKPLHTECFKMWLATVRAKGDAPTCVWCRTPWPVAGAAVAGGSKGTSSGGVDYSALGYVNMADVAGMSRSRDTSSYYHGPMRGRRIWEPRYEDD
;
A
#
# COMPACT_ATOMS: atom_id res chain seq x y z
N MET A 1 -19.12 15.87 26.09
CA MET A 1 -18.65 14.48 26.26
C MET A 1 -19.39 13.60 25.28
N ASP A 2 -18.88 13.49 24.05
CA ASP A 2 -19.54 12.74 23.00
C ASP A 2 -19.22 11.24 23.16
N ARG A 3 -20.24 10.44 23.46
CA ARG A 3 -20.09 9.02 23.76
C ARG A 3 -19.96 8.28 22.43
N ALA A 4 -18.73 7.98 22.02
CA ALA A 4 -18.44 7.24 20.78
C ALA A 4 -19.35 6.01 20.69
N LYS A 5 -20.21 5.98 19.67
CA LYS A 5 -21.23 4.92 19.48
C LYS A 5 -20.53 3.60 19.17
N ARG A 6 -20.48 2.70 20.16
CA ARG A 6 -20.02 1.32 19.96
C ARG A 6 -21.12 0.53 19.28
N VAL A 7 -20.79 -0.07 18.14
CA VAL A 7 -21.70 -0.97 17.44
C VAL A 7 -21.34 -2.40 17.86
N ARG A 8 -22.04 -2.93 18.86
CA ARG A 8 -21.87 -4.32 19.35
C ARG A 8 -22.76 -5.34 18.64
N SER A 9 -23.78 -4.87 17.93
CA SER A 9 -24.71 -5.70 17.17
C SER A 9 -25.32 -4.84 16.07
N GLN A 10 -24.73 -4.91 14.88
CA GLN A 10 -25.42 -4.50 13.68
C GLN A 10 -24.92 -5.43 12.59
N ARG A 11 -25.86 -6.14 11.95
CA ARG A 11 -25.62 -6.66 10.60
C ARG A 11 -24.94 -5.54 9.82
N MET A 12 -23.87 -5.91 9.15
CA MET A 12 -22.94 -5.03 8.45
C MET A 12 -23.65 -4.41 7.23
N VAL A 13 -24.65 -3.56 7.46
CA VAL A 13 -25.45 -2.94 6.41
C VAL A 13 -24.63 -1.78 5.83
N GLY A 14 -24.06 -2.02 4.66
CA GLY A 14 -23.52 -0.97 3.79
C GLY A 14 -22.38 -1.42 2.88
N TYR A 15 -21.43 -2.21 3.38
CA TYR A 15 -20.20 -2.54 2.63
C TYR A 15 -19.73 -3.99 2.70
N PHE A 16 -20.26 -4.81 3.62
CA PHE A 16 -19.74 -6.16 3.87
C PHE A 16 -20.75 -7.28 3.58
N CYS A 17 -22.02 -6.95 3.33
CA CYS A 17 -23.04 -7.92 2.90
C CYS A 17 -23.26 -7.85 1.39
N ALA A 18 -22.29 -8.36 0.62
CA ALA A 18 -22.46 -9.00 -0.70
C ALA A 18 -21.07 -9.14 -1.33
N GLY A 19 -20.52 -10.36 -1.35
CA GLY A 19 -19.70 -10.91 -2.45
C GLY A 19 -18.43 -10.22 -2.98
N ASP A 20 -18.09 -8.98 -2.61
CA ASP A 20 -17.13 -8.18 -3.36
C ASP A 20 -15.87 -7.89 -2.53
N VAL A 21 -14.88 -8.79 -2.66
CA VAL A 21 -13.48 -8.69 -2.19
C VAL A 21 -12.71 -7.53 -2.87
N VAL A 22 -13.39 -6.64 -3.59
CA VAL A 22 -12.82 -5.61 -4.48
C VAL A 22 -12.03 -4.53 -3.73
N TRP A 23 -12.29 -4.30 -2.43
CA TRP A 23 -11.63 -3.26 -1.63
C TRP A 23 -10.20 -3.60 -1.18
N LEU A 24 -9.86 -4.89 -1.03
CA LEU A 24 -8.52 -5.33 -0.59
C LEU A 24 -7.46 -5.22 -1.69
N ASN A 25 -7.87 -5.04 -2.95
CA ASN A 25 -6.97 -4.96 -4.10
C ASN A 25 -6.44 -3.55 -4.37
N ASP A 26 -6.99 -2.54 -3.71
CA ASP A 26 -6.47 -1.17 -3.81
C ASP A 26 -5.12 -1.11 -3.09
N THR A 27 -4.04 -0.92 -3.85
CA THR A 27 -2.68 -0.81 -3.32
C THR A 27 -2.55 0.41 -2.41
N GLN A 28 -2.10 0.21 -1.17
CA GLN A 28 -1.88 1.24 -0.16
C GLN A 28 -0.54 1.03 0.53
N PHE A 29 0.14 2.12 0.85
CA PHE A 29 1.47 2.07 1.45
C PHE A 29 1.60 3.09 2.58
N LEU A 30 2.31 2.71 3.64
CA LEU A 30 2.64 3.59 4.75
C LEU A 30 3.82 4.49 4.37
N VAL A 31 3.59 5.81 4.44
CA VAL A 31 4.60 6.84 4.21
C VAL A 31 5.33 7.17 5.50
N ASN A 32 4.56 7.50 6.54
CA ASN A 32 5.08 7.95 7.82
C ASN A 32 4.19 7.52 8.98
N ARG A 33 4.78 7.29 10.15
CA ARG A 33 4.11 6.92 11.42
C ARG A 33 4.75 7.74 12.52
N GLU A 34 3.94 8.43 13.30
CA GLU A 34 4.40 9.33 14.36
C GLU A 34 3.53 9.11 15.60
N ASN A 35 4.15 8.94 16.77
CA ASN A 35 3.44 9.01 18.04
C ASN A 35 3.27 10.48 18.41
N ILE A 36 2.02 10.92 18.56
CA ILE A 36 1.66 12.31 18.89
C ILE A 36 0.86 12.40 20.19
N GLY A 37 0.61 11.28 20.85
CA GLY A 37 -0.13 11.20 22.09
C GLY A 37 0.78 11.19 23.32
N ASN A 38 0.18 10.86 24.46
CA ASN A 38 0.90 10.61 25.71
C ASN A 38 0.40 9.30 26.34
N ASP A 39 0.96 8.91 27.48
CA ASP A 39 0.63 7.65 28.15
C ASP A 39 -0.84 7.53 28.58
N VAL A 40 -1.55 8.65 28.73
CA VAL A 40 -2.93 8.71 29.23
C VAL A 40 -3.94 8.70 28.07
N GLU A 41 -3.66 9.44 27.01
CA GLU A 41 -4.41 9.49 25.76
C GLU A 41 -3.46 9.16 24.61
N PRO A 42 -3.21 7.86 24.35
CA PRO A 42 -2.30 7.46 23.31
C PRO A 42 -2.93 7.77 21.94
N VAL A 43 -2.14 8.39 21.07
CA VAL A 43 -2.56 8.77 19.72
C VAL A 43 -1.39 8.60 18.78
N GLU A 44 -1.61 7.86 17.69
CA GLU A 44 -0.64 7.76 16.61
C GLU A 44 -1.20 8.34 15.32
N ARG A 45 -0.35 9.05 14.59
CA ARG A 45 -0.62 9.66 13.29
C ARG A 45 0.10 8.88 12.20
N PHE A 46 -0.65 8.54 11.16
CA PHE A 46 -0.16 7.81 9.99
C PHE A 46 -0.38 8.62 8.73
N LYS A 47 0.59 8.58 7.82
CA LYS A 47 0.47 9.09 6.46
C LYS A 47 0.43 7.89 5.52
N VAL A 48 -0.66 7.71 4.79
CA VAL A 48 -0.87 6.56 3.90
C VAL A 48 -1.04 7.03 2.46
N LEU A 49 -0.24 6.47 1.57
CA LEU A 49 -0.34 6.65 0.14
C LEU A 49 -1.44 5.73 -0.42
N GLY A 50 -2.45 6.31 -1.08
CA GLY A 50 -3.52 5.57 -1.74
C GLY A 50 -3.19 5.19 -3.20
N SER A 51 -4.10 4.45 -3.84
CA SER A 51 -3.91 3.89 -5.19
C SER A 51 -3.73 4.92 -6.32
N THR A 52 -4.18 6.16 -6.13
CA THR A 52 -4.01 7.27 -7.08
C THR A 52 -2.83 8.20 -6.72
N GLY A 53 -2.00 7.79 -5.77
CA GLY A 53 -0.85 8.56 -5.29
C GLY A 53 -1.20 9.69 -4.30
N ASN A 54 -2.46 9.88 -3.92
CA ASN A 54 -2.82 10.83 -2.86
C ASN A 54 -2.38 10.32 -1.49
N VAL A 55 -1.83 11.20 -0.66
CA VAL A 55 -1.47 10.91 0.72
C VAL A 55 -2.59 11.36 1.64
N TYR A 56 -3.11 10.42 2.44
CA TYR A 56 -4.12 10.66 3.45
C TYR A 56 -3.52 10.60 4.85
N THR A 57 -4.08 11.37 5.76
CA THR A 57 -3.72 11.40 7.18
C THR A 57 -4.73 10.60 7.97
N ILE A 58 -4.24 9.70 8.81
CA ILE A 58 -5.04 8.87 9.69
C ILE A 58 -4.59 9.11 11.12
N HIS A 59 -5.54 9.30 12.02
CA HIS A 59 -5.32 9.40 13.45
C HIS A 59 -5.98 8.20 14.10
N ILE A 60 -5.18 7.32 14.69
CA ILE A 60 -5.68 6.23 15.52
C ILE A 60 -5.69 6.72 16.96
N SER A 61 -6.90 6.85 17.49
CA SER A 61 -7.19 7.27 18.85
C SER A 61 -8.44 6.53 19.34
N ARG A 62 -9.02 6.94 20.49
CA ARG A 62 -10.34 6.44 20.93
C ARG A 62 -11.43 6.60 19.88
N SER A 63 -11.31 7.56 18.97
CA SER A 63 -12.14 7.66 17.78
C SER A 63 -11.23 7.77 16.55
N PRO A 64 -11.06 6.68 15.78
CA PRO A 64 -10.24 6.70 14.58
C PRO A 64 -10.82 7.64 13.51
N VAL A 65 -9.97 8.48 12.92
CA VAL A 65 -10.37 9.46 11.90
C VAL A 65 -9.39 9.43 10.73
N CYS A 66 -9.91 9.64 9.52
CA CYS A 66 -9.12 9.81 8.30
C CYS A 66 -9.63 11.03 7.52
N ASP A 67 -8.71 11.76 6.89
CA ASP A 67 -9.02 12.92 6.03
C ASP A 67 -9.48 12.55 4.61
N CYS A 68 -9.68 11.26 4.32
CA CYS A 68 -10.08 10.80 2.99
C CYS A 68 -11.57 11.08 2.71
N PRO A 69 -11.94 11.25 1.41
CA PRO A 69 -13.33 11.55 1.02
C PRO A 69 -14.37 10.52 1.50
N ASP A 70 -13.97 9.25 1.63
CA ASP A 70 -14.88 8.19 2.08
C ASP A 70 -15.23 8.35 3.56
N CYS A 71 -14.24 8.68 4.39
CA CYS A 71 -14.44 8.96 5.81
C CYS A 71 -15.31 10.23 6.00
N SER A 72 -15.07 11.27 5.21
CA SER A 72 -15.89 12.50 5.23
C SER A 72 -17.36 12.27 4.88
N LYS A 73 -17.67 11.22 4.10
CA LYS A 73 -19.05 10.81 3.79
C LYS A 73 -19.72 9.98 4.89
N GLY A 74 -19.03 9.75 6.02
CA GLY A 74 -19.56 9.00 7.17
C GLY A 74 -19.22 7.50 7.15
N ASN A 75 -18.41 7.03 6.19
CA ASN A 75 -17.94 5.65 6.15
C ASN A 75 -16.76 5.48 7.11
N ILE A 76 -17.08 5.14 8.36
CA ILE A 76 -16.10 4.90 9.42
C ILE A 76 -16.25 3.46 9.93
N PRO A 77 -15.20 2.63 9.87
CA PRO A 77 -13.88 2.95 9.31
C PRO A 77 -13.85 2.96 7.77
N CYS A 78 -13.08 3.86 7.18
CA CYS A 78 -12.77 3.83 5.76
C CYS A 78 -11.64 2.83 5.47
N LYS A 79 -11.40 2.51 4.19
CA LYS A 79 -10.33 1.58 3.78
C LYS A 79 -8.94 1.94 4.35
N HIS A 80 -8.60 3.24 4.47
CA HIS A 80 -7.31 3.66 5.02
C HIS A 80 -7.17 3.36 6.52
N ILE A 81 -8.25 3.46 7.30
CA ILE A 81 -8.26 3.10 8.72
C ILE A 81 -8.11 1.58 8.86
N ILE A 82 -8.84 0.82 8.04
CA ILE A 82 -8.76 -0.65 8.01
C ILE A 82 -7.34 -1.11 7.66
N PHE A 83 -6.70 -0.48 6.66
CA PHE A 83 -5.32 -0.75 6.30
C PHE A 83 -4.35 -0.51 7.46
N VAL A 84 -4.49 0.61 8.19
CA VAL A 84 -3.64 0.88 9.35
C VAL A 84 -3.84 -0.19 10.42
N PHE A 85 -5.07 -0.57 10.76
CA PHE A 85 -5.30 -1.63 11.75
C PHE A 85 -4.72 -2.99 11.33
N LEU A 86 -5.04 -3.47 10.13
CA LEU A 86 -4.70 -4.84 9.72
C LEU A 86 -3.25 -4.96 9.21
N LYS A 87 -2.78 -4.01 8.40
CA LYS A 87 -1.50 -4.13 7.71
C LYS A 87 -0.35 -3.46 8.45
N VAL A 88 -0.60 -2.35 9.15
CA VAL A 88 0.41 -1.59 9.89
C VAL A 88 0.50 -2.04 11.35
N LEU A 89 -0.62 -1.97 12.08
CA LEU A 89 -0.70 -2.30 13.50
C LEU A 89 -0.87 -3.81 13.76
N LYS A 90 -1.09 -4.60 12.71
CA LYS A 90 -1.24 -6.06 12.76
C LYS A 90 -2.33 -6.52 13.75
N VAL A 91 -3.40 -5.75 13.88
CA VAL A 91 -4.59 -6.16 14.63
C VAL A 91 -5.15 -7.44 13.99
N PRO A 92 -5.38 -8.52 14.75
CA PRO A 92 -5.91 -9.76 14.21
C PRO A 92 -7.25 -9.55 13.52
N GLU A 93 -7.48 -10.20 12.38
CA GLU A 93 -8.74 -10.11 11.63
C GLU A 93 -9.94 -10.61 12.45
N THR A 94 -9.69 -11.50 13.42
CA THR A 94 -10.68 -12.00 14.37
C THR A 94 -11.09 -10.97 15.43
N SER A 95 -10.29 -9.92 15.64
CA SER A 95 -10.58 -8.87 16.61
C SER A 95 -11.69 -7.95 16.11
N MET A 96 -12.56 -7.49 17.01
CA MET A 96 -13.59 -6.52 16.64
C MET A 96 -13.03 -5.09 16.48
N ALA A 97 -11.83 -4.82 16.98
CA ALA A 97 -11.31 -3.46 17.10
C ALA A 97 -11.16 -2.74 15.74
N TRP A 98 -10.80 -3.46 14.68
CA TRP A 98 -10.47 -2.84 13.38
C TRP A 98 -11.70 -2.29 12.63
N TYR A 99 -12.93 -2.72 12.98
CA TYR A 99 -14.17 -2.22 12.38
C TYR A 99 -15.02 -1.33 13.30
N GLN A 100 -14.58 -1.09 14.53
CA GLN A 100 -15.32 -0.26 15.48
C GLN A 100 -15.15 1.24 15.18
N LYS A 101 -16.21 2.03 15.39
CA LYS A 101 -16.18 3.50 15.28
C LYS A 101 -15.48 4.19 16.45
N GLY A 102 -15.25 3.48 17.54
CA GLY A 102 -14.52 3.98 18.69
C GLY A 102 -14.05 2.86 19.61
N LEU A 103 -12.87 3.07 20.19
CA LEU A 103 -12.11 2.14 21.01
C LEU A 103 -12.16 2.57 22.49
N THR A 104 -12.02 1.63 23.41
CA THR A 104 -11.67 1.93 24.81
C THR A 104 -10.21 2.40 24.89
N LEU A 105 -9.83 3.01 26.01
CA LEU A 105 -8.41 3.24 26.30
C LEU A 105 -7.63 1.93 26.40
N SER A 106 -8.20 0.90 27.04
CA SER A 106 -7.53 -0.40 27.17
C SER A 106 -7.27 -1.06 25.81
N GLU A 107 -8.28 -1.12 24.93
CA GLU A 107 -8.17 -1.67 23.57
C GLU A 107 -7.12 -0.91 22.77
N LEU A 108 -7.10 0.42 22.89
CA LEU A 108 -6.15 1.27 22.19
C LEU A 108 -4.70 1.05 22.69
N SER A 109 -4.52 0.99 24.01
CA SER A 109 -3.22 0.66 24.63
C SER A 109 -2.76 -0.74 24.23
N ASP A 110 -3.65 -1.74 24.28
CA ASP A 110 -3.33 -3.11 23.88
C ASP A 110 -2.91 -3.18 22.41
N ILE A 111 -3.59 -2.46 21.52
CA ILE A 111 -3.25 -2.37 20.10
C ILE A 111 -1.86 -1.76 19.90
N PHE A 112 -1.53 -0.65 20.57
CA PHE A 112 -0.22 -0.01 20.40
C PHE A 112 0.91 -0.79 21.05
N ASN A 113 0.67 -1.43 22.19
CA ASN A 113 1.66 -2.28 22.86
C ASN A 113 1.96 -3.56 22.06
N ALA A 114 0.96 -4.13 21.40
CA ALA A 114 1.12 -5.30 20.54
C ALA A 114 1.61 -4.95 19.14
N ALA A 115 1.54 -3.68 18.74
CA ALA A 115 1.93 -3.26 17.40
C ALA A 115 3.44 -3.43 17.20
N PRO A 116 3.88 -3.95 16.05
CA PRO A 116 5.31 -4.02 15.76
C PRO A 116 5.91 -2.60 15.70
N PRO A 117 7.23 -2.44 15.96
CA PRO A 117 7.94 -1.21 15.61
C PRO A 117 7.74 -0.93 14.11
N THR A 118 7.91 0.34 13.69
CA THR A 118 7.66 0.81 12.32
C THR A 118 7.97 -0.28 11.29
N PRO A 119 6.96 -0.79 10.57
CA PRO A 119 7.09 -2.07 9.88
C PRO A 119 8.20 -2.02 8.85
N ASN A 120 9.17 -2.93 8.89
CA ASN A 120 10.15 -3.08 7.82
C ASN A 120 9.51 -3.84 6.64
N GLY A 121 9.80 -3.46 5.39
CA GLY A 121 9.36 -4.21 4.20
C GLY A 121 8.14 -3.65 3.44
N SER A 122 7.35 -4.56 2.82
CA SER A 122 6.37 -4.32 1.73
C SER A 122 5.25 -3.31 2.01
N VAL A 123 5.00 -2.99 3.29
CA VAL A 123 3.99 -2.01 3.71
C VAL A 123 4.52 -0.58 3.60
N LEU A 124 5.84 -0.36 3.72
CA LEU A 124 6.44 0.97 3.60
C LEU A 124 6.66 1.37 2.16
N VAL A 125 6.49 2.67 1.89
CA VAL A 125 6.96 3.26 0.62
C VAL A 125 8.49 3.22 0.52
N SER A 126 9.00 3.28 -0.72
CA SER A 126 10.43 3.40 -0.96
C SER A 126 11.02 4.65 -0.29
N THR A 127 12.30 4.58 0.08
CA THR A 127 13.02 5.70 0.72
C THR A 127 12.97 6.98 -0.13
N LYS A 128 12.97 6.86 -1.47
CA LYS A 128 12.80 7.99 -2.39
C LYS A 128 11.47 8.71 -2.19
N VAL A 129 10.37 7.96 -2.13
CA VAL A 129 9.02 8.53 -1.96
C VAL A 129 8.87 9.15 -0.57
N ARG A 130 9.38 8.47 0.47
CA ARG A 130 9.40 9.00 1.84
C ARG A 130 10.19 10.31 1.93
N ASN A 131 11.39 10.36 1.34
CA ASN A 131 12.22 11.56 1.40
C ASN A 131 11.60 12.73 0.61
N ALA A 132 10.98 12.43 -0.55
CA ALA A 132 10.22 13.43 -1.29
C ALA A 132 9.05 13.99 -0.48
N PHE A 133 8.34 13.13 0.26
CA PHE A 133 7.27 13.55 1.17
C PHE A 133 7.78 14.48 2.28
N LEU A 134 8.84 14.08 2.99
CA LEU A 134 9.41 14.87 4.10
C LEU A 134 9.90 16.24 3.61
N LYS A 135 10.56 16.26 2.44
CA LYS A 135 11.00 17.51 1.80
C LYS A 135 9.82 18.42 1.42
N ALA A 136 8.73 17.87 0.91
CA ALA A 136 7.58 18.67 0.49
C ALA A 136 6.72 19.17 1.66
N THR A 137 6.67 18.41 2.76
CA THR A 137 5.84 18.76 3.93
C THR A 137 6.56 19.64 4.96
N GLY A 138 7.86 19.91 4.78
CA GLY A 138 8.64 20.70 5.73
C GLY A 138 8.78 20.03 7.10
N ALA A 139 8.42 18.74 7.21
CA ALA A 139 8.62 17.92 8.39
C ALA A 139 10.11 17.57 8.49
N ALA A 140 10.92 18.53 8.93
CA ALA A 140 12.28 18.28 9.36
C ALA A 140 12.22 17.46 10.66
N VAL A 141 12.22 16.14 10.53
CA VAL A 141 12.64 15.29 11.63
C VAL A 141 14.16 15.42 11.68
N SER A 142 14.69 15.97 12.77
CA SER A 142 16.05 15.69 13.20
C SER A 142 16.11 14.19 13.46
N VAL A 143 16.42 13.42 12.43
CA VAL A 143 16.97 12.08 12.62
C VAL A 143 18.36 12.37 13.17
N GLU A 144 18.46 12.50 14.49
CA GLU A 144 19.66 12.07 15.16
C GLU A 144 19.87 10.64 14.69
N GLU A 145 21.01 10.43 14.05
CA GLU A 145 21.54 9.12 13.77
C GLU A 145 21.62 8.38 15.11
N GLU A 146 20.56 7.66 15.48
CA GLU A 146 20.75 6.46 16.26
C GLU A 146 21.41 5.47 15.30
N THR A 147 22.74 5.57 15.28
CA THR A 147 23.63 4.53 14.80
C THR A 147 23.36 3.28 15.61
N VAL A 148 22.33 2.52 15.24
CA VAL A 148 22.37 1.08 15.46
C VAL A 148 23.49 0.61 14.56
N GLU A 149 24.57 0.15 15.17
CA GLU A 149 25.72 -0.46 14.52
C GLU A 149 25.22 -1.58 13.61
N ILE A 150 25.02 -1.24 12.34
CA ILE A 150 24.95 -2.23 11.28
C ILE A 150 26.40 -2.64 11.08
N GLU A 151 26.73 -3.84 11.54
CA GLU A 151 27.97 -4.51 11.17
C GLU A 151 28.15 -4.37 9.66
N LYS A 152 29.29 -3.76 9.30
CA LYS A 152 29.69 -3.47 7.94
C LYS A 152 29.92 -4.77 7.18
N ASP A 153 28.88 -5.36 6.63
CA ASP A 153 29.04 -6.29 5.52
C ASP A 153 28.95 -5.53 4.19
N VAL A 154 30.11 -4.94 3.89
CA VAL A 154 30.71 -4.69 2.57
C VAL A 154 29.74 -4.42 1.42
N ILE A 155 29.48 -3.12 1.20
CA ILE A 155 29.05 -2.59 -0.10
C ILE A 155 30.18 -2.84 -1.11
N ALA A 156 30.02 -3.86 -1.96
CA ALA A 156 30.76 -3.98 -3.21
C ALA A 156 29.98 -3.27 -4.34
N PRO A 157 30.65 -2.70 -5.36
CA PRO A 157 29.99 -2.00 -6.43
C PRO A 157 29.35 -3.02 -7.39
N GLY A 158 28.10 -3.38 -7.13
CA GLY A 158 27.30 -4.23 -8.02
C GLY A 158 26.13 -4.88 -7.29
N GLY A 159 24.91 -4.40 -7.55
CA GLY A 159 23.63 -5.04 -7.20
C GLY A 159 23.33 -5.18 -5.70
N LYS A 160 22.28 -4.52 -5.22
CA LYS A 160 21.80 -4.70 -3.84
C LYS A 160 21.13 -6.06 -3.69
N ARG A 161 21.89 -7.13 -3.46
CA ARG A 161 21.33 -8.40 -3.00
C ARG A 161 20.98 -8.24 -1.52
N LEU A 162 19.69 -8.13 -1.21
CA LEU A 162 19.21 -8.10 0.17
C LEU A 162 18.81 -9.52 0.55
N SER A 163 19.50 -10.10 1.54
CA SER A 163 19.14 -11.40 2.10
C SER A 163 17.85 -11.28 2.91
N ALA A 164 16.70 -11.42 2.26
CA ALA A 164 15.40 -11.52 2.92
C ALA A 164 15.11 -12.98 3.27
N ILE A 165 15.90 -13.55 4.17
CA ILE A 165 15.63 -14.86 4.76
C ILE A 165 14.46 -14.64 5.76
N GLY A 166 13.26 -15.08 5.39
CA GLY A 166 12.05 -14.99 6.24
C GLY A 166 10.88 -14.12 5.74
N GLU A 167 10.90 -13.63 4.49
CA GLU A 167 9.68 -13.06 3.86
C GLU A 167 8.97 -14.10 2.98
N ASP A 168 7.63 -14.13 2.99
CA ASP A 168 6.83 -15.03 2.17
C ASP A 168 6.86 -14.64 0.68
N CYS A 169 6.98 -15.64 -0.19
CA CYS A 169 6.92 -15.46 -1.63
C CYS A 169 5.52 -14.94 -2.05
N PRO A 170 5.38 -13.80 -2.76
CA PRO A 170 4.08 -13.22 -3.13
C PRO A 170 3.33 -14.00 -4.21
N VAL A 171 3.95 -15.04 -4.78
CA VAL A 171 3.37 -15.88 -5.82
C VAL A 171 2.82 -17.19 -5.24
N CYS A 172 3.57 -17.86 -4.36
CA CYS A 172 3.14 -19.14 -3.75
C CYS A 172 2.77 -19.06 -2.26
N TYR A 173 3.01 -17.92 -1.60
CA TYR A 173 2.79 -17.70 -0.16
C TYR A 173 3.55 -18.67 0.75
N GLU A 174 4.68 -19.19 0.28
CA GLU A 174 5.60 -20.03 1.06
C GLU A 174 6.82 -19.21 1.49
N GLU A 175 7.34 -19.53 2.68
CA GLU A 175 8.53 -18.90 3.26
C GLU A 175 9.77 -19.20 2.43
N MET A 176 10.52 -18.17 2.05
CA MET A 176 11.81 -18.32 1.36
C MET A 176 12.89 -18.65 2.39
N THR A 177 13.38 -19.89 2.38
CA THR A 177 14.33 -20.39 3.40
C THR A 177 15.79 -20.20 2.98
N ALA A 178 16.70 -20.12 3.97
CA ALA A 178 18.14 -20.03 3.72
C ALA A 178 18.70 -21.25 2.95
N ASP A 179 18.02 -22.39 2.99
CA ASP A 179 18.41 -23.61 2.26
C ASP A 179 18.09 -23.50 0.76
N GLU A 180 17.08 -22.71 0.40
CA GLU A 180 16.73 -22.43 -1.00
C GLU A 180 17.66 -21.39 -1.65
N GLU A 181 18.21 -20.47 -0.84
CA GLU A 181 19.29 -19.58 -1.27
C GLU A 181 20.57 -20.37 -1.59
N LYS A 182 20.98 -21.29 -0.71
CA LYS A 182 22.15 -22.15 -0.92
C LYS A 182 22.02 -23.08 -2.13
N THR A 183 20.79 -23.45 -2.49
CA THR A 183 20.50 -24.31 -3.65
C THR A 183 20.24 -23.52 -4.94
N ASN A 184 20.46 -22.19 -4.97
CA ASN A 184 20.19 -21.33 -6.11
C ASN A 184 18.74 -21.41 -6.64
N LYS A 185 17.78 -21.70 -5.75
CA LYS A 185 16.35 -21.74 -6.11
C LYS A 185 15.67 -20.38 -6.03
N LEU A 186 16.38 -19.32 -5.66
CA LEU A 186 15.89 -17.95 -5.58
C LEU A 186 16.42 -17.09 -6.73
N VAL A 187 15.54 -16.29 -7.32
CA VAL A 187 15.83 -15.25 -8.31
C VAL A 187 15.76 -13.91 -7.60
N PHE A 188 16.77 -13.08 -7.80
CA PHE A 188 16.86 -11.74 -7.24
C PHE A 188 16.70 -10.71 -8.34
N ASP A 189 16.16 -9.55 -7.97
CA ASP A 189 16.13 -8.38 -8.86
C ASP A 189 17.51 -7.74 -8.94
N GLU A 190 18.23 -8.04 -10.01
CA GLU A 190 19.59 -7.53 -10.29
C GLU A 190 19.58 -6.13 -10.94
N ALA A 191 18.40 -5.55 -11.19
CA ALA A 191 18.34 -4.20 -11.73
C ALA A 191 18.97 -3.19 -10.76
N ILE A 192 19.73 -2.23 -11.30
CA ILE A 192 20.36 -1.16 -10.50
C ILE A 192 19.31 -0.35 -9.72
N THR A 193 18.11 -0.20 -10.28
CA THR A 193 16.93 0.43 -9.67
C THR A 193 15.97 -0.58 -9.04
N GLY A 194 16.34 -1.85 -9.00
CA GLY A 194 15.55 -2.94 -8.45
C GLY A 194 15.52 -2.94 -6.93
N CYS A 195 14.56 -3.66 -6.35
CA CYS A 195 14.43 -3.77 -4.90
C CYS A 195 15.27 -4.89 -4.28
N GLY A 196 15.88 -5.76 -5.10
CA GLY A 196 16.81 -6.79 -4.64
C GLY A 196 16.20 -7.91 -3.80
N LYS A 197 14.87 -8.03 -3.77
CA LYS A 197 14.15 -9.05 -2.99
C LYS A 197 14.10 -10.39 -3.74
N PRO A 198 14.19 -11.53 -3.03
CA PRO A 198 14.15 -12.86 -3.64
C PRO A 198 12.73 -13.24 -4.11
N LEU A 199 12.69 -14.21 -5.02
CA LEU A 199 11.49 -14.93 -5.46
C LEU A 199 11.91 -16.35 -5.85
N HIS A 200 11.11 -17.38 -5.58
CA HIS A 200 11.42 -18.73 -6.10
C HIS A 200 11.55 -18.72 -7.63
N THR A 201 12.55 -19.43 -8.16
CA THR A 201 12.81 -19.59 -9.60
C THR A 201 11.61 -20.13 -10.36
N GLU A 202 10.87 -21.06 -9.75
CA GLU A 202 9.65 -21.63 -10.33
C GLU A 202 8.50 -20.63 -10.37
N CYS A 203 8.32 -19.89 -9.28
CA CYS A 203 7.35 -18.79 -9.20
C CYS A 203 7.65 -17.71 -10.23
N PHE A 204 8.93 -17.36 -10.40
CA PHE A 204 9.39 -16.40 -11.40
C PHE A 204 9.09 -16.85 -12.83
N LYS A 205 9.39 -18.12 -13.17
CA LYS A 205 9.11 -18.70 -14.50
C LYS A 205 7.62 -18.69 -14.82
N MET A 206 6.79 -19.10 -13.87
CA MET A 206 5.34 -19.16 -14.05
C MET A 206 4.76 -17.76 -14.25
N TRP A 207 5.15 -16.81 -13.40
CA TRP A 207 4.76 -15.41 -13.56
C TRP A 207 5.23 -14.83 -14.90
N LEU A 208 6.49 -15.04 -15.31
CA LEU A 208 7.00 -14.60 -16.62
C LEU A 208 6.20 -15.17 -17.79
N ALA A 209 5.79 -16.43 -17.72
CA ALA A 209 4.97 -17.04 -18.77
C ALA A 209 3.62 -16.33 -18.92
N THR A 210 2.99 -15.93 -17.80
CA THR A 210 1.73 -15.17 -17.84
C THR A 210 1.89 -13.77 -18.44
N VAL A 211 2.99 -13.09 -18.12
CA VAL A 211 3.30 -11.75 -18.64
C VAL A 211 3.58 -11.80 -20.14
N ARG A 212 4.36 -12.79 -20.59
CA ARG A 212 4.63 -13.02 -22.01
C ARG A 212 3.37 -13.38 -22.80
N ALA A 213 2.47 -14.18 -22.23
CA ALA A 213 1.19 -14.52 -22.86
C ALA A 213 0.28 -13.30 -23.04
N LYS A 214 0.39 -12.29 -22.15
CA LYS A 214 -0.33 -11.01 -22.26
C LYS A 214 0.34 -10.01 -23.20
N GLY A 215 1.59 -10.24 -23.60
CA GLY A 215 2.36 -9.34 -24.44
C GLY A 215 3.01 -8.17 -23.69
N ASP A 216 3.03 -8.21 -22.36
CA ASP A 216 3.60 -7.16 -21.52
C ASP A 216 5.11 -7.35 -21.30
N ALA A 217 5.81 -6.27 -20.93
CA ALA A 217 7.21 -6.33 -20.55
C ALA A 217 7.36 -6.92 -19.13
N PRO A 218 8.37 -7.79 -18.88
CA PRO A 218 8.58 -8.33 -17.55
C PRO A 218 9.02 -7.25 -16.56
N THR A 219 8.29 -7.11 -15.45
CA THR A 219 8.58 -6.17 -14.34
C THR A 219 8.70 -6.89 -12.99
N CYS A 220 9.58 -6.48 -12.09
CA CYS A 220 9.73 -7.06 -10.75
C CYS A 220 8.39 -7.16 -10.00
N VAL A 221 8.07 -8.33 -9.44
CA VAL A 221 6.79 -8.57 -8.72
C VAL A 221 6.67 -7.68 -7.47
N TRP A 222 7.82 -7.36 -6.87
CA TRP A 222 7.91 -6.55 -5.66
C TRP A 222 7.83 -5.04 -5.93
N CYS A 223 8.59 -4.54 -6.90
CA CYS A 223 8.75 -3.10 -7.12
C CYS A 223 8.36 -2.60 -8.51
N ARG A 224 7.95 -3.51 -9.42
CA ARG A 224 7.57 -3.25 -10.82
C ARG A 224 8.67 -2.62 -11.68
N THR A 225 9.91 -2.62 -11.24
CA THR A 225 11.07 -2.24 -12.06
C THR A 225 11.18 -3.19 -13.26
N PRO A 226 11.36 -2.71 -14.50
CA PRO A 226 11.53 -3.57 -15.66
C PRO A 226 12.77 -4.46 -15.51
N TRP A 227 12.63 -5.76 -15.80
CA TRP A 227 13.74 -6.69 -15.75
C TRP A 227 14.73 -6.43 -16.90
N PRO A 228 16.04 -6.52 -16.66
CA PRO A 228 17.03 -6.43 -17.71
C PRO A 228 16.93 -7.67 -18.60
N VAL A 229 16.22 -7.58 -19.73
CA VAL A 229 16.20 -8.63 -20.73
C VAL A 229 17.44 -8.50 -21.62
N ALA A 230 18.29 -9.53 -21.64
CA ALA A 230 19.46 -9.59 -22.49
C ALA A 230 19.03 -9.50 -23.97
N GLY A 231 19.39 -8.40 -24.64
CA GLY A 231 19.19 -8.21 -26.07
C GLY A 231 18.27 -7.08 -26.50
N ALA A 232 17.55 -6.42 -25.58
CA ALA A 232 16.85 -5.18 -25.90
C ALA A 232 17.70 -4.00 -25.46
N ALA A 233 18.42 -3.38 -26.40
CA ALA A 233 18.80 -1.98 -26.24
C ALA A 233 17.54 -1.22 -25.82
N VAL A 234 17.65 -0.45 -24.75
CA VAL A 234 16.57 0.35 -24.16
C VAL A 234 16.06 1.30 -25.24
N ALA A 235 15.05 0.88 -25.99
CA ALA A 235 14.20 1.75 -26.76
C ALA A 235 13.37 2.52 -25.73
N GLY A 236 14.02 3.55 -25.18
CA GLY A 236 13.43 4.51 -24.27
C GLY A 236 12.35 5.30 -25.02
N GLY A 237 11.17 4.72 -25.12
CA GLY A 237 9.92 5.44 -25.32
C GLY A 237 9.53 6.17 -24.03
N SER A 238 10.46 6.96 -23.48
CA SER A 238 10.17 7.93 -22.43
C SER A 238 9.51 9.14 -23.09
N LYS A 239 8.22 9.01 -23.41
CA LYS A 239 7.40 10.20 -23.60
C LYS A 239 7.11 10.79 -22.23
N GLY A 240 7.85 11.85 -21.90
CA GLY A 240 7.49 12.77 -20.83
C GLY A 240 8.51 12.88 -19.73
N THR A 241 9.62 13.55 -20.03
CA THR A 241 10.43 14.26 -19.03
C THR A 241 9.58 15.42 -18.50
N SER A 242 8.71 15.15 -17.52
CA SER A 242 8.41 16.15 -16.51
C SER A 242 9.25 15.78 -15.30
N SER A 243 10.01 16.72 -14.77
CA SER A 243 10.64 16.60 -13.46
C SER A 243 9.60 16.13 -12.43
N GLY A 244 9.53 14.82 -12.18
CA GLY A 244 8.49 14.16 -11.38
C GLY A 244 8.64 14.55 -9.92
N GLY A 245 8.08 15.71 -9.58
CA GLY A 245 8.06 16.27 -8.24
C GLY A 245 6.84 15.81 -7.46
N VAL A 246 6.72 16.35 -6.25
CA VAL A 246 5.50 16.25 -5.46
C VAL A 246 4.48 17.22 -6.06
N ASP A 247 3.27 16.73 -6.31
CA ASP A 247 2.15 17.50 -6.85
C ASP A 247 1.03 17.63 -5.80
N TYR A 248 0.02 18.43 -6.08
CA TYR A 248 -1.17 18.58 -5.26
C TYR A 248 -2.41 18.25 -6.08
N SER A 249 -3.28 17.42 -5.53
CA SER A 249 -4.58 17.15 -6.13
C SER A 249 -5.45 18.42 -6.12
N ALA A 250 -6.47 18.47 -6.99
CA ALA A 250 -7.45 19.56 -7.00
C ALA A 250 -8.19 19.75 -5.66
N LEU A 251 -8.20 18.72 -4.81
CA LEU A 251 -8.78 18.74 -3.47
C LEU A 251 -7.76 19.11 -2.37
N GLY A 252 -6.54 19.53 -2.75
CA GLY A 252 -5.49 19.99 -1.84
C GLY A 252 -4.62 18.90 -1.22
N TYR A 253 -4.87 17.62 -1.49
CA TYR A 253 -4.00 16.54 -0.99
C TYR A 253 -2.64 16.52 -1.68
N VAL A 254 -1.58 16.24 -0.91
CA VAL A 254 -0.25 15.92 -1.45
C VAL A 254 -0.35 14.66 -2.30
N ASN A 255 0.13 14.73 -3.53
CA ASN A 255 0.16 13.63 -4.48
C ASN A 255 1.61 13.25 -4.82
N MET A 256 1.92 11.97 -4.68
CA MET A 256 3.24 11.40 -4.92
C MET A 256 3.23 10.35 -6.04
N ALA A 257 2.22 10.35 -6.91
CA ALA A 257 2.07 9.36 -7.97
C ALA A 257 3.31 9.30 -8.86
N ASP A 258 3.81 10.45 -9.32
CA ASP A 258 4.96 10.52 -10.22
C ASP A 258 6.25 10.03 -9.55
N VAL A 259 6.45 10.35 -8.28
CA VAL A 259 7.62 9.91 -7.50
C VAL A 259 7.56 8.40 -7.23
N ALA A 260 6.36 7.88 -7.00
CA ALA A 260 6.09 6.48 -6.70
C ALA A 260 5.89 5.60 -7.95
N GLY A 261 5.89 6.18 -9.16
CA GLY A 261 5.61 5.45 -10.40
C GLY A 261 4.18 4.91 -10.48
N MET A 262 3.22 5.59 -9.86
CA MET A 262 1.81 5.19 -9.82
C MET A 262 0.98 5.97 -10.84
N SER A 263 -0.08 5.34 -11.35
CA SER A 263 -1.09 6.03 -12.14
C SER A 263 -1.88 7.01 -11.26
N ARG A 264 -2.10 8.22 -11.77
CA ARG A 264 -3.01 9.19 -11.14
C ARG A 264 -4.48 8.81 -11.34
N SER A 265 -4.77 7.98 -12.34
CA SER A 265 -6.12 7.45 -12.60
C SER A 265 -6.39 6.22 -11.75
N ARG A 266 -7.56 6.20 -11.11
CA ARG A 266 -8.03 5.02 -10.39
C ARG A 266 -8.40 3.93 -11.38
N ASP A 267 -7.92 2.72 -11.12
CA ASP A 267 -8.41 1.54 -11.81
C ASP A 267 -9.83 1.23 -11.32
N THR A 268 -10.79 1.35 -12.23
CA THR A 268 -12.21 1.06 -11.96
C THR A 268 -12.66 -0.18 -12.73
N SER A 269 -11.75 -0.88 -13.41
CA SER A 269 -12.08 -2.04 -14.25
C SER A 269 -12.74 -3.19 -13.50
N SER A 270 -12.46 -3.30 -12.19
CA SER A 270 -13.03 -4.30 -11.28
C SER A 270 -14.28 -3.83 -10.55
N TYR A 271 -14.71 -2.57 -10.74
CA TYR A 271 -15.86 -2.03 -10.02
C TYR A 271 -17.13 -2.62 -10.63
N TYR A 272 -18.13 -2.91 -9.80
CA TYR A 272 -19.45 -3.32 -10.29
C TYR A 272 -20.06 -2.18 -11.11
N HIS A 273 -19.88 -2.27 -12.43
CA HIS A 273 -20.56 -1.43 -13.40
C HIS A 273 -21.94 -2.06 -13.58
N GLY A 274 -22.95 -1.52 -12.90
CA GLY A 274 -24.32 -2.04 -12.97
C GLY A 274 -24.87 -2.19 -14.40
N PRO A 275 -26.10 -2.71 -14.56
CA PRO A 275 -26.62 -3.28 -15.82
C PRO A 275 -26.81 -2.30 -17.01
N MET A 276 -26.33 -1.05 -16.92
CA MET A 276 -26.54 0.00 -17.93
C MET A 276 -25.25 0.48 -18.62
N ARG A 277 -24.40 -0.42 -19.11
CA ARG A 277 -23.47 -0.06 -20.18
C ARG A 277 -24.10 -0.40 -21.53
N GLY A 278 -24.49 0.61 -22.30
CA GLY A 278 -24.78 0.48 -23.74
C GLY A 278 -26.24 0.52 -24.21
N ARG A 279 -27.25 0.80 -23.36
CA ARG A 279 -28.62 1.05 -23.84
C ARG A 279 -28.92 2.54 -23.93
N ARG A 280 -29.21 3.01 -25.15
CA ARG A 280 -29.80 4.34 -25.41
C ARG A 280 -31.17 4.40 -24.74
N ILE A 281 -31.36 5.43 -23.93
CA ILE A 281 -32.61 5.72 -23.23
C ILE A 281 -33.58 6.33 -24.26
N TRP A 282 -34.73 5.69 -24.42
CA TRP A 282 -35.96 6.20 -25.06
C TRP A 282 -35.93 6.48 -26.57
N GLU A 283 -36.51 5.56 -27.34
CA GLU A 283 -37.13 5.86 -28.64
C GLU A 283 -38.66 5.69 -28.42
N PRO A 284 -39.46 6.76 -28.45
CA PRO A 284 -40.92 6.63 -28.34
C PRO A 284 -41.44 5.94 -29.60
N ARG A 285 -41.98 4.73 -29.43
CA ARG A 285 -42.78 4.09 -30.46
C ARG A 285 -44.16 4.75 -30.44
N TYR A 286 -44.42 5.68 -31.35
CA TYR A 286 -45.78 5.99 -31.74
C TYR A 286 -46.32 4.75 -32.45
N GLU A 287 -47.24 4.04 -31.80
CA GLU A 287 -48.09 3.07 -32.49
C GLU A 287 -49.25 3.89 -33.08
N ASP A 288 -49.17 4.15 -34.38
CA ASP A 288 -50.34 4.36 -35.22
C ASP A 288 -51.02 2.99 -35.36
N ASP A 289 -52.19 2.82 -34.75
CA ASP A 289 -53.40 2.14 -35.27
C ASP A 289 -54.47 2.00 -34.16
#